data_AF-A0A924KC38-F1
#
_entry.id   AF-A0A924KC38-F1
#
_cell.length_a   1.000
_cell.length_b   1.000
_cell.length_c   1.000
_cell.angle_alpha   90.00
_cell.angle_beta   90.00
_cell.angle_gamma   90.00
#
_symmetry.space_group_name_H-M   'P 1'
#
loop_
_entity.id
_entity.type
_entity.pdbx_description
1 polymer ?
#
loop_
_entity_poly.entity_id
_entity_poly.type
_entity_poly.pdbx_seq_one_letter_code
_entity_poly.pdbx_strand_id
1 'polypeptide(L)'
;METVTLSSKGQLVIPSQVRVAADLHAGDTFEVRYLDGEIRLRPVALTKVTTLDEVAGCLARTGKSANKPPSDAQVNAAIKARLKAEDMGTVSRPAKPKKSVA
;
A
#
# COMPACT_ATOMS: atom_id res chain seq x y z
N MET A 1 -3.57 -16.78 -28.95
CA MET A 1 -4.99 -17.17 -28.88
C MET A 1 -5.04 -18.47 -28.12
N GLU A 2 -5.53 -18.45 -26.88
CA GLU A 2 -5.64 -19.64 -26.05
C GLU A 2 -7.12 -20.02 -25.94
N THR A 3 -7.45 -21.27 -26.24
CA THR A 3 -8.81 -21.82 -26.11
C THR A 3 -8.96 -22.45 -24.74
N VAL A 4 -10.05 -22.14 -24.06
CA VAL A 4 -10.36 -22.66 -22.72
C VAL A 4 -11.68 -23.41 -22.75
N THR A 5 -11.68 -24.60 -22.15
CA THR A 5 -12.86 -25.47 -22.09
C THR A 5 -13.75 -25.05 -20.92
N LEU A 6 -15.05 -24.91 -21.19
CA LEU A 6 -16.05 -24.70 -20.15
C LEU A 6 -16.25 -25.99 -19.36
N SER A 7 -16.11 -25.93 -18.04
CA SER A 7 -16.39 -27.10 -17.20
C SER A 7 -17.91 -27.38 -17.16
N SER A 8 -18.29 -28.59 -16.76
CA SER A 8 -19.70 -28.99 -16.59
C SER A 8 -20.46 -28.15 -15.55
N LYS A 9 -19.75 -27.41 -14.69
CA LYS A 9 -20.33 -26.46 -13.73
C LYS A 9 -20.38 -25.02 -14.25
N GLY A 10 -20.08 -24.80 -15.53
CA GLY A 10 -20.00 -23.47 -16.11
C GLY A 10 -18.76 -22.67 -15.68
N GLN A 11 -17.72 -23.34 -15.18
CA GLN A 11 -16.49 -22.67 -14.76
C GLN A 11 -15.53 -22.56 -15.95
N LEU A 12 -14.97 -21.37 -16.14
CA LEU A 12 -13.91 -21.10 -17.10
C LEU A 12 -12.63 -20.80 -16.35
N VAL A 13 -11.55 -21.51 -16.66
CA VAL A 13 -10.25 -21.28 -16.04
C VAL A 13 -9.51 -20.25 -16.88
N ILE A 14 -9.18 -19.11 -16.30
CA ILE A 14 -8.38 -18.08 -16.99
C ILE A 14 -6.91 -18.52 -17.02
N PRO A 15 -6.26 -18.62 -18.19
CA PRO A 15 -4.86 -18.98 -18.30
C PRO A 15 -3.94 -18.04 -17.53
N SER A 16 -2.81 -18.55 -17.04
CA SER A 16 -1.87 -17.80 -16.21
C SER A 16 -1.38 -16.51 -16.86
N GLN A 17 -1.11 -16.54 -18.16
CA GLN A 17 -0.63 -15.39 -18.94
C GLN A 17 -1.63 -14.23 -18.91
N VAL A 18 -2.92 -14.53 -19.06
CA VAL A 18 -4.00 -13.53 -19.02
C VAL A 18 -4.17 -13.00 -17.60
N ARG A 19 -4.06 -13.86 -16.57
CA ARG A 19 -4.13 -13.41 -15.17
C ARG A 19 -3.04 -12.39 -14.83
N VAL A 20 -1.81 -12.65 -15.24
CA VAL A 20 -0.67 -11.75 -14.97
C VAL A 20 -0.81 -10.44 -15.76
N ALA A 21 -1.21 -10.51 -17.03
CA ALA A 21 -1.35 -9.32 -17.87
C ALA A 21 -2.50 -8.40 -17.42
N ALA A 22 -3.56 -8.96 -16.84
CA ALA A 22 -4.73 -8.21 -16.36
C ALA A 22 -4.74 -8.03 -14.82
N ASP A 23 -3.64 -8.35 -14.13
CA ASP A 23 -3.47 -8.26 -12.68
C ASP A 23 -4.61 -8.91 -11.86
N LEU A 24 -5.07 -10.07 -12.32
CA LEU A 24 -6.21 -10.78 -11.75
C LEU A 24 -5.80 -11.72 -10.62
N HIS A 25 -6.50 -11.60 -9.50
CA HIS A 25 -6.27 -12.38 -8.29
C HIS A 25 -7.45 -13.31 -7.98
N ALA A 26 -7.17 -14.36 -7.20
CA ALA A 26 -8.23 -15.25 -6.73
C ALA A 26 -9.17 -14.48 -5.79
N GLY A 27 -10.47 -14.46 -6.11
CA GLY A 27 -11.47 -13.70 -5.36
C GLY A 27 -11.94 -12.43 -6.07
N ASP A 28 -11.30 -12.04 -7.18
CA ASP A 28 -11.77 -10.91 -7.98
C ASP A 28 -13.17 -11.17 -8.55
N THR A 29 -14.02 -10.14 -8.46
CA THR A 29 -15.38 -10.19 -8.98
C THR A 29 -15.39 -9.65 -10.41
N PHE A 30 -16.08 -10.35 -11.31
CA PHE A 30 -16.18 -9.95 -12.72
C PHE A 30 -17.61 -9.60 -13.07
N GLU A 31 -17.76 -8.51 -13.82
CA GLU A 31 -18.96 -8.21 -14.56
C GLU A 31 -18.94 -9.02 -15.86
N VAL A 32 -20.00 -9.80 -16.10
CA VAL A 32 -20.18 -10.58 -17.32
C VAL A 32 -21.16 -9.85 -18.22
N ARG A 33 -20.72 -9.46 -19.43
CA ARG A 33 -21.60 -8.91 -20.46
C ARG A 33 -21.54 -9.78 -21.70
N TYR A 34 -22.71 -10.03 -22.29
CA TYR A 34 -22.83 -10.69 -23.58
C TYR A 34 -23.15 -9.64 -24.65
N LEU A 35 -22.25 -9.47 -25.61
CA LEU A 35 -22.34 -8.45 -26.67
C LEU A 35 -21.90 -9.09 -27.98
N ASP A 36 -22.76 -9.04 -29.01
CA ASP A 36 -22.45 -9.47 -30.38
C ASP A 36 -21.86 -10.89 -30.51
N GLY A 37 -22.29 -11.81 -29.64
CA GLY A 37 -21.78 -13.18 -29.62
C GLY A 37 -20.53 -13.39 -28.76
N GLU A 38 -19.96 -12.32 -28.21
CA GLU A 38 -18.80 -12.35 -27.32
C GLU A 38 -19.21 -12.26 -25.85
N ILE A 39 -18.53 -13.04 -25.01
CA ILE A 39 -18.59 -12.88 -23.56
C ILE A 39 -17.44 -11.96 -23.14
N ARG A 40 -17.78 -10.79 -22.62
CA ARG A 40 -16.80 -9.84 -22.07
C ARG A 40 -16.82 -9.90 -20.55
N LEU A 41 -15.64 -10.22 -20.00
CA LEU A 41 -15.38 -10.23 -18.58
C LEU A 41 -14.62 -8.96 -18.22
N ARG A 42 -15.21 -8.13 -17.35
CA ARG A 42 -14.55 -6.93 -16.82
C ARG A 42 -14.36 -7.11 -15.31
N PRO A 43 -13.14 -6.98 -14.77
CA PRO A 43 -12.96 -6.96 -13.33
C PRO A 43 -13.68 -5.75 -12.74
N VAL A 44 -14.53 -6.00 -11.76
CA VAL A 44 -15.19 -4.95 -10.98
C VAL A 44 -14.17 -4.49 -9.95
N ALA A 45 -13.59 -3.30 -10.16
CA ALA A 45 -12.67 -2.74 -9.18
C ALA A 45 -13.35 -2.67 -7.81
N LEU A 46 -12.79 -3.38 -6.83
CA LEU A 46 -13.21 -3.37 -5.43
C LEU A 46 -12.97 -2.01 -4.75
N THR A 47 -12.30 -1.08 -5.44
CA THR A 47 -12.10 0.26 -4.95
C THR A 47 -13.42 1.00 -5.00
N LYS A 48 -14.08 1.08 -3.84
CA LYS A 48 -15.12 2.08 -3.59
C LYS A 48 -14.55 3.42 -4.07
N VAL A 49 -15.22 4.05 -5.03
CA VAL A 49 -14.85 5.37 -5.54
C VAL A 49 -14.95 6.32 -4.35
N THR A 50 -13.85 6.54 -3.66
CA THR A 50 -13.77 7.48 -2.55
C THR A 50 -13.41 8.84 -3.11
N THR A 51 -14.22 9.82 -2.77
CA THR A 51 -13.93 11.21 -3.15
C THR A 51 -12.84 11.79 -2.25
N LEU A 52 -12.16 12.84 -2.73
CA LEU A 52 -11.12 13.51 -1.95
C LEU A 52 -11.67 14.06 -0.62
N ASP A 53 -12.95 14.45 -0.60
CA ASP A 53 -13.69 14.83 0.61
C ASP A 53 -13.84 13.69 1.61
N GLU A 54 -14.02 12.44 1.15
CA GLU A 54 -14.18 11.26 2.01
C GLU A 54 -12.86 10.81 2.68
N VAL A 55 -11.71 11.15 2.09
CA VAL A 55 -10.37 10.81 2.63
C VAL A 55 -9.65 12.00 3.25
N ALA A 56 -10.15 13.23 3.08
CA ALA A 56 -9.56 14.44 3.67
C ALA A 56 -9.46 14.36 5.21
N GLY A 57 -10.38 13.64 5.85
CA GLY A 57 -10.37 13.40 7.31
C GLY A 57 -9.24 12.50 7.81
N CYS A 58 -8.57 11.74 6.93
CA CYS A 58 -7.44 10.89 7.32
C CYS A 58 -6.12 11.67 7.43
N LEU A 59 -6.05 12.93 6.98
CA LEU A 59 -4.81 13.70 6.92
C LEU A 59 -4.70 14.91 7.87
N ALA A 60 -5.67 15.19 8.74
CA ALA A 60 -5.54 16.31 9.66
C ALA A 60 -5.95 15.95 11.09
N ARG A 61 -4.97 16.01 12.01
CA ARG A 61 -5.19 16.05 13.46
C ARG A 61 -6.31 17.06 13.76
N THR A 62 -7.45 16.60 14.26
CA THR A 62 -8.53 17.48 14.71
C THR A 62 -8.19 18.01 16.11
N GLY A 63 -7.84 19.29 16.19
CA GLY A 63 -7.65 20.00 17.46
C GLY A 63 -6.93 21.33 17.28
N LYS A 64 -7.17 22.29 18.17
CA LYS A 64 -6.49 23.61 18.19
C LYS A 64 -4.95 23.53 18.23
N SER A 65 -4.38 22.38 18.57
CA SER A 65 -2.94 22.11 18.54
C SER A 65 -2.38 21.77 17.16
N ALA A 66 -3.22 21.48 16.16
CA ALA A 66 -2.78 21.20 14.79
C ALA A 66 -2.49 22.47 13.98
N ASN A 67 -3.13 23.59 14.33
CA ASN A 67 -3.02 24.86 13.61
C ASN A 67 -1.98 25.83 14.18
N LYS A 68 -1.36 25.51 15.32
CA LYS A 68 -0.26 26.32 15.84
C LYS A 68 1.04 25.59 15.53
N PRO A 69 1.88 26.07 14.60
CA PRO A 69 3.21 25.52 14.45
C PRO A 69 3.90 25.58 15.83
N PRO A 70 4.53 24.48 16.29
CA PRO A 70 5.29 24.51 17.53
C PRO A 70 6.35 25.60 17.42
N SER A 71 6.58 26.35 18.50
CA SER A 71 7.65 27.36 18.46
C SER A 71 9.01 26.67 18.32
N ASP A 72 9.99 27.38 17.77
CA ASP A 72 11.35 26.85 17.58
C ASP A 72 11.95 26.28 18.88
N ALA A 73 11.56 26.83 20.03
CA ALA A 73 11.95 26.31 21.35
C ALA A 73 11.37 24.91 21.63
N GLN A 74 10.11 24.66 21.25
CA GLN A 74 9.45 23.37 21.42
C GLN A 74 10.02 22.32 20.46
N VAL A 75 10.34 22.72 19.23
CA VAL A 75 11.00 21.85 18.23
C VAL A 75 12.40 21.47 18.72
N ASN A 76 13.19 22.43 19.17
CA ASN A 76 14.54 22.18 19.69
C ASN A 76 14.55 21.31 20.95
N ALA A 77 13.57 21.47 21.85
CA ALA A 77 13.43 20.63 23.02
C ALA A 77 13.09 19.18 22.63
N ALA A 78 12.19 18.97 21.66
CA ALA A 78 11.82 17.65 21.17
C ALA A 78 13.00 16.95 20.48
N ILE A 79 13.77 17.67 19.66
CA ILE A 79 14.98 17.15 19.01
C ILE A 79 16.02 16.75 20.07
N LYS A 80 16.28 17.60 21.06
CA LYS A 80 17.22 17.28 22.16
C LYS A 80 16.76 16.10 23.00
N ALA A 81 15.47 15.97 23.30
CA ALA A 81 14.93 14.84 24.04
C ALA A 81 15.11 13.53 23.26
N ARG A 82 14.90 13.56 21.95
CA ARG A 82 15.09 12.40 21.07
C ARG A 82 16.56 12.02 20.92
N LEU A 83 17.44 12.99 20.67
CA LEU A 83 18.89 12.76 20.62
C LEU A 83 19.42 12.22 21.95
N LYS A 84 18.92 12.72 23.09
CA LYS A 84 19.30 12.20 24.42
C LYS A 84 18.82 10.77 24.63
N ALA A 85 17.64 10.40 24.14
CA ALA A 85 17.14 9.03 24.19
C ALA A 85 17.95 8.09 23.28
N GLU A 86 18.39 8.59 22.12
CA GLU A 86 19.28 7.86 21.20
C GLU A 86 20.70 7.72 21.78
N ASP A 87 21.23 8.76 22.42
CA ASP A 87 22.52 8.72 23.13
C ASP A 87 22.51 7.76 24.32
N MET A 88 21.40 7.70 25.08
CA MET A 88 21.23 6.69 26.15
C MET A 88 21.09 5.26 25.60
N GLY A 89 20.68 5.09 24.34
CA GLY A 89 20.65 3.79 23.66
C GLY A 89 21.97 3.38 23.00
N THR A 90 22.90 4.32 22.80
CA THR A 90 24.13 4.07 22.01
C THR A 90 25.36 3.73 22.87
N VAL A 91 25.24 3.74 24.20
CA VAL A 91 26.33 3.30 25.11
C VAL A 91 26.61 1.78 25.00
N SER A 92 25.74 1.00 24.33
CA SER A 92 25.86 -0.47 24.25
C SER A 92 26.51 -1.01 22.97
N ARG A 93 27.08 -0.19 22.07
CA ARG A 93 27.70 -0.70 20.83
C ARG A 93 29.23 -0.74 20.96
N PRO A 94 29.87 -1.92 21.11
CA PRO A 94 31.32 -2.00 21.17
C PRO A 94 31.94 -1.59 19.84
N ALA A 95 33.01 -0.81 19.90
CA ALA A 95 33.76 -0.30 18.76
C ALA A 95 34.32 -1.45 17.91
N LYS A 96 34.07 -1.40 16.60
CA LYS A 96 34.62 -2.34 15.61
C LYS A 96 36.13 -2.11 15.47
N PRO A 97 36.99 -3.14 15.57
CA PRO A 97 38.44 -2.94 15.48
C PRO A 97 38.83 -2.55 14.05
N LYS A 98 39.69 -1.53 13.93
CA LYS A 98 40.30 -1.09 12.68
C LYS A 98 41.21 -2.22 12.16
N LYS A 99 40.89 -2.78 10.99
CA LYS A 99 41.83 -3.65 10.26
C LYS A 99 43.02 -2.80 9.81
N SER A 100 44.20 -3.06 10.36
CA SER A 100 45.47 -2.59 9.81
C SER A 100 45.76 -3.36 8.53
N VAL A 101 45.93 -2.64 7.43
CA VAL A 101 46.51 -3.17 6.20
C VAL A 101 48.02 -2.96 6.31
N ALA A 102 48.77 -4.06 6.26
CA ALA A 102 50.21 -4.11 6.00
C ALA A 102 50.43 -5.33 5.10
#